data_AF-A0A2V6HM16-F1
#
_entry.id   AF-A0A2V6HM16-F1
#
_cell.length_a   1.000
_cell.length_b   1.000
_cell.length_c   1.000
_cell.angle_alpha   90.00
_cell.angle_beta   90.00
_cell.angle_gamma   90.00
#
_symmetry.space_group_name_H-M   'P 1'
#
loop_
_entity.id
_entity.type
_entity.pdbx_description
1 polymer ?
#
loop_
_entity_poly.entity_id
_entity_poly.type
_entity_poly.pdbx_seq_one_letter_code
_entity_poly.pdbx_strand_id
1 'polypeptide(L)'
;MKAGPVSEFIDRHYRHFNAAVVKDAADAYIAHINGGGKMMITLAGAMSTAELGISLAEMIRQDKWVLAVKTKERKFPHEFLFKVLRECRLKKFYEIDPADSWMMAAAQKDLPMVVPGWEDSTLGNIYAARCITGHISDVHTVRSGIEYMMALVEWYRRESKASSIGFFQIGGGIAGDFPICVVPLLNQDLITDQVPEWGYFCQISDSTTSFGSYSGAVPNEKITWGKLRASTPRFIIESDATIVAPLIFAKVLGW
;
A
#
# COMPACT_ATOMS: atom_id res chain seq x y z
N MET A 1 -20.34 1.87 -17.43
CA MET A 1 -19.86 3.03 -18.20
C MET A 1 -19.47 2.57 -19.58
N LYS A 2 -19.58 3.43 -20.61
CA LYS A 2 -19.03 3.12 -21.94
C LYS A 2 -17.50 3.19 -21.83
N ALA A 3 -16.81 2.19 -22.38
CA ALA A 3 -15.34 2.16 -22.38
C ALA A 3 -14.79 3.41 -23.08
N GLY A 4 -13.84 4.10 -22.46
CA GLY A 4 -13.16 5.22 -23.08
C GLY A 4 -12.06 4.76 -24.06
N PRO A 5 -11.42 5.70 -24.77
CA PRO A 5 -10.45 5.37 -25.82
C PRO A 5 -9.25 4.54 -25.36
N VAL A 6 -8.78 4.71 -24.11
CA VAL A 6 -7.65 3.92 -23.58
C VAL A 6 -8.09 2.49 -23.30
N SER A 7 -9.27 2.31 -22.72
CA SER A 7 -9.88 1.00 -22.50
C SER A 7 -10.09 0.24 -23.82
N GLU A 8 -10.64 0.90 -24.84
CA GLU A 8 -10.83 0.33 -26.18
C GLU A 8 -9.49 -0.05 -26.84
N PHE A 9 -8.47 0.79 -26.68
CA PHE A 9 -7.12 0.51 -27.17
C PHE A 9 -6.53 -0.75 -26.52
N ILE A 10 -6.61 -0.86 -25.19
CA ILE A 10 -6.14 -2.05 -24.47
C ILE A 10 -6.91 -3.29 -24.94
N ASP A 11 -8.23 -3.22 -25.03
CA ASP A 11 -9.06 -4.36 -25.46
C ASP A 11 -8.71 -4.84 -26.87
N ARG A 12 -8.35 -3.91 -27.76
CA ARG A 12 -7.95 -4.21 -29.13
C ARG A 12 -6.55 -4.79 -29.22
N HIS A 13 -5.57 -4.23 -28.51
CA HIS A 13 -4.15 -4.48 -28.77
C HIS A 13 -3.46 -5.44 -27.77
N TYR A 14 -3.97 -5.55 -26.54
CA TYR A 14 -3.29 -6.27 -25.45
C TYR A 14 -3.74 -7.73 -25.42
N ARG A 15 -3.37 -8.48 -26.47
CA ARG A 15 -3.87 -9.86 -26.71
C ARG A 15 -2.87 -10.97 -26.44
N HIS A 16 -1.57 -10.66 -26.36
CA HIS A 16 -0.52 -11.67 -26.27
C HIS A 16 0.54 -11.29 -25.23
N PHE A 17 1.24 -12.30 -24.71
CA PHE A 17 2.36 -12.18 -23.78
C PHE A 17 2.04 -11.29 -22.57
N ASN A 18 3.02 -10.54 -22.06
CA ASN A 18 2.87 -9.66 -20.91
C ASN A 18 1.76 -8.60 -21.08
N ALA A 19 1.49 -8.16 -22.32
CA ALA A 19 0.39 -7.24 -22.59
C ALA A 19 -0.97 -7.88 -22.31
N ALA A 20 -1.17 -9.16 -22.65
CA ALA A 20 -2.39 -9.89 -22.26
C ALA A 20 -2.56 -9.93 -20.74
N VAL A 21 -1.47 -10.15 -20.00
CA VAL A 21 -1.50 -10.19 -18.53
C VAL A 21 -1.94 -8.84 -17.94
N VAL A 22 -1.48 -7.71 -18.52
CA VAL A 22 -1.94 -6.36 -18.13
C VAL A 22 -3.47 -6.23 -18.30
N LYS A 23 -4.00 -6.69 -19.44
CA LYS A 23 -5.44 -6.65 -19.70
C LYS A 23 -6.20 -7.56 -18.73
N ASP A 24 -5.78 -8.81 -18.60
CA ASP A 24 -6.45 -9.81 -17.78
C ASP A 24 -6.45 -9.41 -16.29
N ALA A 25 -5.36 -8.82 -15.81
CA ALA A 25 -5.27 -8.27 -14.46
C ALA A 25 -6.27 -7.12 -14.25
N ALA A 26 -6.42 -6.22 -15.22
CA ALA A 26 -7.38 -5.12 -15.17
C ALA A 26 -8.83 -5.62 -15.23
N ASP A 27 -9.14 -6.57 -16.11
CA ASP A 27 -10.48 -7.16 -16.25
C ASP A 27 -10.88 -7.92 -14.97
N ALA A 28 -9.97 -8.70 -14.38
CA ALA A 28 -10.20 -9.38 -13.11
C ALA A 28 -10.31 -8.40 -11.92
N TYR A 29 -9.58 -7.28 -11.94
CA TYR A 29 -9.73 -6.22 -10.95
C TYR A 29 -11.13 -5.59 -11.06
N ILE A 30 -11.57 -5.22 -12.26
CA ILE A 30 -12.92 -4.70 -12.51
C ILE A 30 -13.98 -5.71 -12.03
N ALA A 31 -13.83 -6.99 -12.36
CA ALA A 31 -14.75 -8.04 -11.92
C ALA A 31 -14.80 -8.18 -10.39
N HIS A 32 -13.65 -8.12 -9.70
CA HIS A 32 -13.58 -8.20 -8.24
C HIS A 32 -14.31 -7.02 -7.57
N ILE A 33 -14.09 -5.79 -8.04
CA ILE A 33 -14.80 -4.60 -7.53
C ILE A 33 -16.30 -4.66 -7.83
N ASN A 34 -16.70 -5.02 -9.06
CA ASN A 34 -18.10 -5.15 -9.44
C ASN A 34 -18.84 -6.24 -8.64
N GLY A 35 -18.11 -7.25 -8.16
CA GLY A 35 -18.60 -8.27 -7.23
C GLY A 35 -18.73 -7.80 -5.77
N GLY A 36 -18.50 -6.52 -5.48
CA GLY A 36 -18.52 -5.97 -4.11
C GLY A 36 -17.22 -6.20 -3.33
N GLY A 37 -16.16 -6.65 -4.01
CA GLY A 37 -14.84 -6.82 -3.43
C GLY A 37 -14.16 -5.49 -3.13
N LYS A 38 -13.22 -5.52 -2.18
CA LYS A 38 -12.33 -4.39 -1.84
C LYS A 38 -10.91 -4.72 -2.27
N MET A 39 -10.07 -3.69 -2.43
CA MET A 39 -8.67 -3.87 -2.80
C MET A 39 -7.74 -3.22 -1.79
N MET A 40 -6.68 -3.94 -1.47
CA MET A 40 -5.47 -3.40 -0.87
C MET A 40 -4.46 -3.16 -1.98
N ILE A 41 -3.99 -1.92 -2.08
CA ILE A 41 -2.92 -1.53 -3.01
C ILE A 41 -1.64 -1.33 -2.22
N THR A 42 -0.54 -1.89 -2.68
CA THR A 42 0.78 -1.69 -2.09
C THR A 42 1.74 -1.05 -3.09
N LEU A 43 2.64 -0.20 -2.60
CA LEU A 43 3.54 0.61 -3.41
C LEU A 43 4.94 0.63 -2.79
N ALA A 44 5.96 0.23 -3.55
CA ALA A 44 7.35 0.26 -3.11
C ALA A 44 7.90 1.69 -2.95
N GLY A 45 8.83 1.89 -2.00
CA GLY A 45 9.33 3.21 -1.59
C GLY A 45 9.99 4.06 -2.68
N ALA A 46 10.71 3.46 -3.64
CA ALA A 46 11.35 4.19 -4.74
C ALA A 46 10.35 4.94 -5.64
N MET A 47 9.08 4.54 -5.62
CA MET A 47 8.00 5.18 -6.37
C MET A 47 7.37 6.36 -5.62
N SER A 48 7.84 6.69 -4.41
CA SER A 48 7.33 7.78 -3.57
C SER A 48 8.25 9.02 -3.52
N THR A 49 9.29 9.04 -4.36
CA THR A 49 10.37 10.05 -4.31
C THR A 49 9.88 11.41 -4.78
N ALA A 50 9.45 12.27 -3.84
CA ALA A 50 8.90 13.60 -4.11
C ALA A 50 9.46 14.69 -3.17
N GLU A 51 10.66 14.52 -2.61
CA GLU A 51 11.35 15.52 -1.75
C GLU A 51 10.56 16.06 -0.53
N LEU A 52 9.34 15.56 -0.29
CA LEU A 52 8.42 15.99 0.76
C LEU A 52 9.02 15.84 2.17
N GLY A 53 9.98 14.93 2.35
CA GLY A 53 10.65 14.68 3.63
C GLY A 53 11.30 15.92 4.24
N ILE A 54 11.79 16.88 3.45
CA ILE A 54 12.49 18.07 3.95
C ILE A 54 11.49 19.07 4.56
N SER A 55 10.41 19.38 3.84
CA SER A 55 9.37 20.32 4.30
C SER A 55 8.47 19.72 5.39
N LEU A 56 8.16 18.42 5.29
CA LEU A 56 7.36 17.67 6.27
C LEU A 56 8.10 17.54 7.61
N ALA A 57 9.42 17.40 7.58
CA ALA A 57 10.25 17.38 8.78
C ALA A 57 10.15 18.68 9.59
N GLU A 58 10.19 19.85 8.95
CA GLU A 58 10.07 21.14 9.65
C GLU A 58 8.69 21.32 10.31
N MET A 59 7.63 20.77 9.71
CA MET A 59 6.27 20.81 10.25
C MET A 59 6.06 19.91 11.45
N ILE A 60 6.60 18.69 11.36
CA ILE A 60 6.60 17.73 12.46
C ILE A 60 7.48 18.24 13.61
N ARG A 61 8.59 18.93 13.28
CA ARG A 61 9.45 19.67 14.21
C ARG A 61 8.70 20.77 14.96
N GLN A 62 7.76 21.47 14.31
CA GLN A 62 6.89 22.48 14.94
C GLN A 62 5.70 21.84 15.65
N ASP A 63 6.01 21.13 16.73
CA ASP A 63 5.14 20.73 17.85
C ASP A 63 4.40 19.39 17.78
N LYS A 64 4.30 18.65 16.67
CA LYS A 64 3.39 17.47 16.67
C LYS A 64 3.93 16.28 17.47
N TRP A 65 5.19 15.90 17.30
CA TRP A 65 5.78 14.82 18.11
C TRP A 65 5.99 15.25 19.56
N VAL A 66 6.44 16.48 19.78
CA VAL A 66 6.63 17.02 21.14
C VAL A 66 5.30 17.15 21.87
N LEU A 67 4.23 17.60 21.19
CA LEU A 67 2.88 17.62 21.75
C LEU A 67 2.41 16.20 22.05
N ALA A 68 2.60 15.25 21.13
CA ALA A 68 2.22 13.86 21.34
C ALA A 68 2.94 13.26 22.57
N VAL A 69 4.24 13.53 22.76
CA VAL A 69 4.97 13.18 23.99
C VAL A 69 4.30 13.81 25.22
N LYS A 70 4.05 15.13 25.19
CA LYS A 70 3.44 15.87 26.32
C LYS A 70 2.05 15.35 26.68
N THR A 71 1.25 14.99 25.68
CA THR A 71 -0.10 14.46 25.86
C THR A 71 -0.14 12.94 26.00
N LYS A 72 1.02 12.26 25.99
CA LYS A 72 1.15 10.79 25.96
C LYS A 72 0.34 10.13 24.84
N GLU A 73 0.18 10.84 23.73
CA GLU A 73 -0.50 10.33 22.54
C GLU A 73 0.49 9.53 21.70
N ARG A 74 0.09 8.34 21.25
CA ARG A 74 0.87 7.51 20.34
C ARG A 74 0.11 7.37 19.03
N LYS A 75 0.76 7.67 17.91
CA LYS A 75 0.17 7.56 16.57
C LYS A 75 1.10 6.83 15.62
N PHE A 76 0.54 6.24 14.58
CA PHE A 76 1.28 5.76 13.43
C PHE A 76 1.91 6.92 12.65
N PRO A 77 3.03 6.68 11.95
CA PRO A 77 3.68 7.68 11.10
C PRO A 77 2.73 8.43 10.17
N HIS A 78 1.89 7.70 9.41
CA HIS A 78 0.95 8.29 8.45
C HIS A 78 -0.13 9.16 9.12
N GLU A 79 -0.54 8.86 10.35
CA GLU A 79 -1.54 9.65 11.08
C GLU A 79 -0.99 11.04 11.45
N PHE A 80 0.31 11.15 11.77
CA PHE A 80 0.96 12.45 11.91
C PHE A 80 0.95 13.22 10.59
N LEU A 81 1.18 12.55 9.47
CA LEU A 81 1.19 13.18 8.13
C LEU A 81 -0.21 13.65 7.75
N PHE A 82 -1.23 12.79 7.91
CA PHE A 82 -2.62 13.12 7.64
C PHE A 82 -3.07 14.34 8.46
N LYS A 83 -2.66 14.43 9.72
CA LYS A 83 -2.94 15.61 10.56
C LYS A 83 -2.34 16.89 9.97
N VAL A 84 -1.06 16.86 9.56
CA VAL A 84 -0.39 18.01 8.95
C VAL A 84 -1.04 18.42 7.62
N LEU A 85 -1.40 17.45 6.79
CA LEU A 85 -2.07 17.66 5.50
C LEU A 85 -3.46 18.27 5.66
N ARG A 86 -4.28 17.73 6.58
CA ARG A 86 -5.64 18.24 6.88
C ARG A 86 -5.61 19.65 7.46
N GLU A 87 -4.62 19.97 8.29
CA GLU A 87 -4.41 21.32 8.83
C GLU A 87 -3.87 22.31 7.77
N CYS A 88 -3.65 21.86 6.53
CA CYS A 88 -3.15 22.67 5.39
C CYS A 88 -1.85 23.43 5.69
N ARG A 89 -1.07 23.00 6.70
CA ARG A 89 0.14 23.74 7.11
C ARG A 89 1.14 23.84 5.96
N LEU A 90 1.21 22.80 5.12
CA LEU A 90 2.17 22.67 4.02
C LEU A 90 1.77 23.40 2.74
N LYS A 91 0.65 24.13 2.73
CA LYS A 91 0.08 24.71 1.49
C LYS A 91 1.06 25.54 0.67
N LYS A 92 1.95 26.29 1.33
CA LYS A 92 2.98 27.11 0.66
C LYS A 92 4.13 26.32 0.01
N PHE A 93 4.24 25.02 0.32
CA PHE A 93 5.27 24.11 -0.18
C PHE A 93 4.71 23.08 -1.16
N TYR A 94 3.44 23.20 -1.56
CA TYR A 94 2.86 22.29 -2.54
C TYR A 94 3.45 22.55 -3.93
N GLU A 95 3.99 21.49 -4.53
CA GLU A 95 4.57 21.52 -5.88
C GLU A 95 3.56 21.09 -6.96
N ILE A 96 2.44 20.51 -6.55
CA ILE A 96 1.34 20.06 -7.40
C ILE A 96 0.00 20.56 -6.84
N ASP A 97 -1.05 20.56 -7.66
CA ASP A 97 -2.41 20.80 -7.17
C ASP A 97 -2.77 19.73 -6.12
N PRO A 98 -3.26 20.10 -4.92
CA PRO A 98 -3.76 19.14 -3.94
C PRO A 98 -4.80 18.16 -4.46
N ALA A 99 -5.56 18.53 -5.50
CA ALA A 99 -6.52 17.64 -6.17
C ALA A 99 -5.82 16.46 -6.88
N ASP A 100 -4.57 16.63 -7.30
CA ASP A 100 -3.75 15.61 -7.96
C ASP A 100 -2.90 14.79 -6.96
N SER A 101 -2.95 15.13 -5.67
CA SER A 101 -2.18 14.45 -4.62
C SER A 101 -2.94 13.27 -4.03
N TRP A 102 -2.48 12.05 -4.32
CA TRP A 102 -3.07 10.84 -3.73
C TRP A 102 -2.97 10.82 -2.20
N MET A 103 -1.93 11.41 -1.60
CA MET A 103 -1.81 11.51 -0.15
C MET A 103 -2.85 12.46 0.46
N MET A 104 -3.15 13.58 -0.21
CA MET A 104 -4.23 14.47 0.21
C MET A 104 -5.59 13.75 0.12
N ALA A 105 -5.84 13.04 -0.98
CA ALA A 105 -7.06 12.25 -1.15
C ALA A 105 -7.19 11.16 -0.06
N ALA A 106 -6.11 10.43 0.23
CA ALA A 106 -6.07 9.41 1.27
C ALA A 106 -6.32 10.01 2.67
N ALA A 107 -5.71 11.16 2.97
CA ALA A 107 -5.94 11.87 4.21
C ALA A 107 -7.38 12.39 4.33
N GLN A 108 -7.99 12.93 3.27
CA GLN A 108 -9.36 13.43 3.30
C GLN A 108 -10.41 12.31 3.46
N LYS A 109 -10.15 11.13 2.87
CA LYS A 109 -11.03 9.95 2.96
C LYS A 109 -10.75 9.07 4.17
N ASP A 110 -9.73 9.39 4.96
CA ASP A 110 -9.27 8.61 6.12
C ASP A 110 -9.02 7.14 5.74
N LEU A 111 -8.30 6.94 4.63
CA LEU A 111 -8.00 5.59 4.15
C LEU A 111 -7.13 4.83 5.17
N PRO A 112 -7.43 3.55 5.44
CA PRO A 112 -6.54 2.70 6.22
C PRO A 112 -5.16 2.59 5.55
N MET A 113 -4.09 2.87 6.30
CA MET A 113 -2.71 2.80 5.80
C MET A 113 -1.86 1.88 6.65
N VAL A 114 -0.97 1.15 5.99
CA VAL A 114 0.08 0.35 6.62
C VAL A 114 1.40 0.79 6.00
N VAL A 115 2.29 1.36 6.81
CA VAL A 115 3.59 1.90 6.37
C VAL A 115 4.70 1.20 7.15
N PRO A 116 5.00 -0.06 6.81
CA PRO A 116 6.04 -0.82 7.48
C PRO A 116 7.43 -0.31 7.07
N GLY A 117 8.40 -0.40 7.98
CA GLY A 117 9.76 0.07 7.70
C GLY A 117 9.88 1.59 7.53
N TRP A 118 8.96 2.37 8.11
CA TRP A 118 8.98 3.84 8.00
C TRP A 118 10.27 4.45 8.57
N GLU A 119 10.94 3.73 9.47
CA GLU A 119 12.23 4.09 10.04
C GLU A 119 13.35 4.13 8.99
N ASP A 120 13.23 3.34 7.91
CA ASP A 120 14.12 3.37 6.75
C ASP A 120 13.73 4.52 5.81
N SER A 121 13.78 5.74 6.34
CA SER A 121 13.44 6.95 5.60
C SER A 121 14.10 8.17 6.20
N THR A 122 14.11 9.28 5.44
CA THR A 122 14.49 10.60 5.97
C THR A 122 13.68 10.97 7.22
N LEU A 123 12.39 10.62 7.26
CA LEU A 123 11.54 10.88 8.41
C LEU A 123 11.98 10.07 9.64
N GLY A 124 12.34 8.80 9.43
CA GLY A 124 12.90 7.92 10.46
C GLY A 124 14.22 8.44 11.03
N ASN A 125 15.15 8.84 10.15
CA ASN A 125 16.43 9.44 10.54
C ASN A 125 16.24 10.69 11.40
N ILE A 126 15.30 11.56 11.03
CA ILE A 126 14.99 12.79 11.77
C ILE A 126 14.37 12.46 13.13
N TYR A 127 13.46 11.48 13.19
CA TYR A 127 12.88 11.03 14.45
C TYR A 127 13.96 10.49 15.40
N ALA A 128 14.85 9.63 14.91
CA ALA A 128 15.98 9.10 15.68
C ALA A 128 16.88 10.22 16.22
N ALA A 129 17.23 11.21 15.39
CA ALA A 129 17.99 12.38 15.84
C ALA A 129 17.29 13.17 16.96
N ARG A 130 15.94 13.22 16.97
CA ARG A 130 15.16 13.89 18.01
C ARG A 130 15.09 13.10 19.31
N CYS A 131 15.08 11.77 19.24
CA CYS A 131 15.26 10.92 20.40
C CYS A 131 16.66 11.12 21.01
N ILE A 132 17.71 11.10 20.17
CA ILE A 132 19.12 11.29 20.62
C ILE A 132 19.32 12.65 21.28
N THR A 133 18.74 13.72 20.73
CA THR A 133 18.87 15.08 21.26
C THR A 133 17.91 15.38 22.43
N GLY A 134 17.12 14.40 22.90
CA GLY A 134 16.20 14.56 24.03
C GLY A 134 14.94 15.38 23.75
N HIS A 135 14.70 15.79 22.49
CA HIS A 135 13.47 16.49 22.10
C HIS A 135 12.25 15.55 22.12
N ILE A 136 12.48 14.25 21.92
CA ILE A 136 11.48 13.20 22.05
C ILE A 136 12.00 12.26 23.13
N SER A 137 11.34 12.26 24.30
CA SER A 137 11.77 11.45 25.44
C SER A 137 11.32 9.99 25.34
N ASP A 138 10.36 9.67 24.48
CA ASP A 138 9.82 8.33 24.29
C ASP A 138 9.82 7.95 22.80
N VAL A 139 10.70 7.02 22.43
CA VAL A 139 10.81 6.49 21.06
C VAL A 139 9.49 5.85 20.58
N HIS A 140 8.65 5.38 21.50
CA HIS A 140 7.36 4.76 21.18
C HIS A 140 6.23 5.76 20.97
N THR A 141 6.49 7.07 21.00
CA THR A 141 5.51 8.12 20.58
C THR A 141 5.00 7.85 19.16
N VAL A 142 5.87 7.37 18.28
CA VAL A 142 5.49 6.79 17.00
C VAL A 142 5.34 5.28 17.16
N ARG A 143 4.18 4.76 16.74
CA ARG A 143 3.84 3.34 16.83
C ARG A 143 4.69 2.49 15.88
N SER A 144 5.00 1.26 16.30
CA SER A 144 5.94 0.35 15.64
C SER A 144 5.34 -0.46 14.48
N GLY A 145 6.21 -1.17 13.74
CA GLY A 145 5.80 -2.14 12.72
C GLY A 145 4.92 -3.27 13.26
N ILE A 146 5.20 -3.78 14.47
CA ILE A 146 4.33 -4.82 15.08
C ILE A 146 2.93 -4.28 15.36
N GLU A 147 2.82 -3.04 15.85
CA GLU A 147 1.51 -2.41 16.06
C GLU A 147 0.76 -2.19 14.74
N TYR A 148 1.46 -1.92 13.63
CA TYR A 148 0.87 -1.87 12.30
C TYR A 148 0.29 -3.23 11.91
N MET A 149 1.00 -4.34 12.15
CA MET A 149 0.49 -5.68 11.87
C MET A 149 -0.75 -5.98 12.70
N MET A 150 -0.76 -5.63 13.99
CA MET A 150 -1.94 -5.79 14.84
C MET A 150 -3.13 -4.96 14.33
N ALA A 151 -2.91 -3.72 13.91
CA ALA A 151 -3.97 -2.88 13.34
C ALA A 151 -4.48 -3.44 11.99
N LEU A 152 -3.57 -3.99 11.17
CA LEU A 152 -3.91 -4.64 9.91
C LEU A 152 -4.71 -5.93 10.14
N VAL A 153 -4.39 -6.72 11.17
CA VAL A 153 -5.17 -7.89 11.61
C VAL A 153 -6.60 -7.50 11.92
N GLU A 154 -6.80 -6.46 12.75
CA GLU A 154 -8.13 -5.97 13.12
C GLU A 154 -8.92 -5.46 11.91
N TRP A 155 -8.24 -4.72 11.02
CA TRP A 155 -8.84 -4.27 9.77
C TRP A 155 -9.26 -5.46 8.88
N TYR A 156 -8.35 -6.41 8.63
CA TYR A 156 -8.61 -7.54 7.73
C TYR A 156 -9.75 -8.42 8.26
N ARG A 157 -9.74 -8.73 9.56
CA ARG A 157 -10.84 -9.48 10.22
C ARG A 157 -12.20 -8.79 10.06
N ARG A 158 -12.24 -7.46 10.15
CA ARG A 158 -13.50 -6.71 10.01
C ARG A 158 -13.96 -6.68 8.56
N GLU A 159 -13.09 -6.30 7.64
CA GLU A 159 -13.46 -6.10 6.23
C GLU A 159 -13.77 -7.41 5.52
N SER A 160 -13.02 -8.49 5.82
CA SER A 160 -13.19 -9.79 5.17
C SER A 160 -14.51 -10.49 5.53
N LYS A 161 -15.22 -10.05 6.58
CA LYS A 161 -16.57 -10.51 6.91
C LYS A 161 -17.62 -10.02 5.91
N ALA A 162 -17.40 -8.85 5.32
CA ALA A 162 -18.37 -8.21 4.44
C ALA A 162 -17.99 -8.29 2.95
N SER A 163 -16.69 -8.31 2.65
CA SER A 163 -16.20 -8.24 1.28
C SER A 163 -14.97 -9.11 1.09
N SER A 164 -14.86 -9.75 -0.07
CA SER A 164 -13.61 -10.36 -0.51
C SER A 164 -12.55 -9.28 -0.73
N ILE A 165 -11.32 -9.50 -0.26
CA ILE A 165 -10.23 -8.51 -0.34
C ILE A 165 -9.20 -8.98 -1.37
N GLY A 166 -8.91 -8.14 -2.35
CA GLY A 166 -7.87 -8.37 -3.35
C GLY A 166 -6.59 -7.63 -3.01
N PHE A 167 -5.46 -8.11 -3.53
CA PHE A 167 -4.13 -7.58 -3.29
C PHE A 167 -3.48 -7.16 -4.61
N PHE A 168 -3.27 -5.86 -4.79
CA PHE A 168 -2.65 -5.29 -5.98
C PHE A 168 -1.31 -4.65 -5.61
N GLN A 169 -0.22 -5.30 -5.98
CA GLN A 169 1.13 -4.98 -5.58
C GLN A 169 1.89 -4.29 -6.71
N ILE A 170 2.43 -3.10 -6.42
CA ILE A 170 3.25 -2.33 -7.35
C ILE A 170 4.69 -2.29 -6.81
N GLY A 171 5.59 -3.01 -7.47
CA GLY A 171 6.95 -3.26 -7.01
C GLY A 171 7.04 -4.46 -6.04
N GLY A 172 8.13 -4.53 -5.29
CA GLY A 172 8.43 -5.61 -4.36
C GLY A 172 8.78 -5.12 -2.96
N GLY A 173 9.34 -6.02 -2.16
CA GLY A 173 9.87 -5.72 -0.83
C GLY A 173 8.80 -5.48 0.22
N ILE A 174 9.18 -4.81 1.31
CA ILE A 174 8.38 -4.71 2.53
C ILE A 174 6.94 -4.19 2.31
N ALA A 175 6.72 -3.35 1.29
CA ALA A 175 5.41 -2.84 0.94
C ALA A 175 4.43 -3.95 0.52
N GLY A 176 4.88 -4.98 -0.19
CA GLY A 176 4.08 -6.15 -0.52
C GLY A 176 4.17 -7.23 0.56
N ASP A 177 5.38 -7.48 1.06
CA ASP A 177 5.69 -8.65 1.87
C ASP A 177 5.08 -8.57 3.26
N PHE A 178 5.10 -7.39 3.86
CA PHE A 178 4.53 -7.17 5.18
C PHE A 178 3.01 -7.39 5.18
N PRO A 179 2.20 -6.66 4.39
CA PRO A 179 0.75 -6.78 4.51
C PRO A 179 0.18 -8.11 3.99
N ILE A 180 0.80 -8.75 2.98
CA ILE A 180 0.29 -10.03 2.46
C ILE A 180 0.35 -11.15 3.51
N CYS A 181 1.22 -11.02 4.52
CA CYS A 181 1.38 -11.97 5.61
C CYS A 181 0.26 -11.91 6.66
N VAL A 182 -0.68 -10.96 6.59
CA VAL A 182 -1.80 -10.88 7.56
C VAL A 182 -2.67 -12.15 7.55
N VAL A 183 -2.89 -12.74 6.37
CA VAL A 183 -3.71 -13.95 6.21
C VAL A 183 -3.05 -15.17 6.85
N PRO A 184 -1.79 -15.55 6.51
CA PRO A 184 -1.14 -16.68 7.19
C PRO A 184 -0.99 -16.43 8.69
N LEU A 185 -0.70 -15.20 9.12
CA LEU A 185 -0.66 -14.86 10.55
C LEU A 185 -1.99 -15.21 11.24
N LEU A 186 -3.11 -14.81 10.65
CA LEU A 186 -4.45 -15.10 11.19
C LEU A 186 -4.77 -16.61 11.19
N ASN A 187 -4.50 -17.28 10.08
CA ASN A 187 -4.96 -18.65 9.84
C ASN A 187 -4.01 -19.73 10.39
N GLN A 188 -2.72 -19.44 10.57
CA GLN A 188 -1.69 -20.41 10.95
C GLN A 188 -1.06 -20.10 12.31
N ASP A 189 -0.81 -18.82 12.62
CA ASP A 189 -0.11 -18.44 13.88
C ASP A 189 -1.11 -18.17 15.01
N LEU A 190 -2.15 -17.39 14.74
CA LEU A 190 -3.18 -17.07 15.76
C LEU A 190 -4.21 -18.19 15.92
N ILE A 191 -4.44 -19.01 14.89
CA ILE A 191 -5.36 -20.17 14.86
C ILE A 191 -6.73 -19.84 15.50
N THR A 192 -7.20 -18.60 15.34
CA THR A 192 -8.44 -18.10 15.94
C THR A 192 -9.20 -17.29 14.90
N ASP A 193 -10.47 -17.66 14.69
CA ASP A 193 -11.37 -17.03 13.72
C ASP A 193 -10.75 -16.95 12.32
N GLN A 194 -10.66 -18.11 11.65
CA GLN A 194 -10.10 -18.20 10.29
C GLN A 194 -10.75 -17.18 9.36
N VAL A 195 -9.92 -16.49 8.59
CA VAL A 195 -10.34 -15.51 7.60
C VAL A 195 -10.17 -16.04 6.18
N PRO A 196 -10.97 -15.56 5.22
CA PRO A 196 -10.75 -15.85 3.81
C PRO A 196 -9.36 -15.39 3.34
N GLU A 197 -8.72 -16.21 2.51
CA GLU A 197 -7.52 -15.83 1.75
C GLU A 197 -7.81 -14.68 0.76
N TRP A 198 -6.76 -14.08 0.20
CA TRP A 198 -6.93 -12.99 -0.77
C TRP A 198 -7.73 -13.46 -2.00
N GLY A 199 -8.76 -12.69 -2.35
CA GLY A 199 -9.71 -13.00 -3.43
C GLY A 199 -9.22 -12.63 -4.83
N TYR A 200 -8.16 -11.83 -4.92
CA TYR A 200 -7.50 -11.42 -6.15
C TYR A 200 -6.03 -11.14 -5.83
N PHE A 201 -5.12 -11.45 -6.77
CA PHE A 201 -3.71 -11.08 -6.67
C PHE A 201 -3.18 -10.55 -8.00
N CYS A 202 -2.54 -9.39 -7.98
CA CYS A 202 -1.72 -8.93 -9.10
C CYS A 202 -0.45 -8.31 -8.56
N GLN A 203 0.68 -8.61 -9.21
CA GLN A 203 1.96 -8.00 -8.93
C GLN A 203 2.53 -7.42 -10.21
N ILE A 204 2.99 -6.16 -10.15
CA ILE A 204 3.83 -5.55 -11.17
C ILE A 204 5.25 -5.52 -10.63
N SER A 205 6.17 -6.21 -11.26
CA SER A 205 7.58 -6.26 -10.85
C SER A 205 8.48 -6.59 -12.03
N ASP A 206 9.71 -6.12 -11.98
CA ASP A 206 10.80 -6.48 -12.90
C ASP A 206 11.64 -7.68 -12.39
N SER A 207 11.36 -8.18 -11.19
CA SER A 207 12.14 -9.22 -10.53
C SER A 207 11.83 -10.61 -11.11
N THR A 208 12.85 -11.28 -11.63
CA THR A 208 12.75 -12.65 -12.12
C THR A 208 12.96 -13.68 -11.01
N THR A 209 12.29 -14.83 -11.12
CA THR A 209 12.48 -15.97 -10.20
C THR A 209 13.85 -16.62 -10.45
N SER A 210 14.91 -16.13 -9.81
CA SER A 210 16.27 -16.64 -10.05
C SER A 210 17.09 -16.85 -8.77
N PHE A 211 16.91 -16.01 -7.75
CA PHE A 211 17.77 -16.02 -6.54
C PHE A 211 17.03 -16.31 -5.23
N GLY A 212 15.82 -16.88 -5.31
CA GLY A 212 15.00 -17.14 -4.11
C GLY A 212 14.53 -15.85 -3.41
N SER A 213 14.39 -14.75 -4.16
CA SER A 213 13.89 -13.50 -3.62
C SER A 213 12.37 -13.57 -3.42
N TYR A 214 11.89 -13.06 -2.28
CA TYR A 214 10.45 -13.01 -2.01
C TYR A 214 9.71 -12.12 -3.02
N SER A 215 10.35 -11.02 -3.47
CA SER A 215 9.83 -10.14 -4.53
C SER A 215 9.63 -10.85 -5.87
N GLY A 216 10.43 -11.88 -6.20
CA GLY A 216 10.31 -12.68 -7.42
C GLY A 216 9.56 -13.99 -7.23
N ALA A 217 8.91 -14.21 -6.07
CA ALA A 217 8.22 -15.45 -5.76
C ALA A 217 6.96 -15.64 -6.62
N VAL A 218 6.94 -16.73 -7.39
CA VAL A 218 5.80 -17.11 -8.23
C VAL A 218 4.55 -17.36 -7.39
N PRO A 219 3.33 -17.26 -7.97
CA PRO A 219 2.11 -17.31 -7.18
C PRO A 219 1.87 -18.66 -6.50
N ASN A 220 2.46 -19.74 -6.99
CA ASN A 220 2.39 -21.06 -6.37
C ASN A 220 2.95 -21.07 -4.95
N GLU A 221 4.05 -20.35 -4.71
CA GLU A 221 4.59 -20.20 -3.36
C GLU A 221 3.57 -19.51 -2.44
N LYS A 222 2.86 -18.49 -2.94
CA LYS A 222 1.83 -17.79 -2.17
C LYS A 222 0.66 -18.73 -1.82
N ILE A 223 0.36 -19.73 -2.64
CA ILE A 223 -0.64 -20.77 -2.31
C ILE A 223 -0.12 -21.69 -1.20
N THR A 224 1.13 -22.18 -1.30
CA THR A 224 1.68 -23.11 -0.30
C THR A 224 1.78 -22.48 1.09
N TRP A 225 1.97 -21.16 1.16
CA TRP A 225 1.95 -20.40 2.41
C TRP A 225 0.54 -20.00 2.87
N GLY A 226 -0.54 -20.45 2.22
CA GLY A 226 -1.92 -20.14 2.61
C GLY A 226 -2.32 -18.68 2.40
N LYS A 227 -1.61 -17.93 1.54
CA LYS A 227 -1.96 -16.54 1.21
C LYS A 227 -3.07 -16.49 0.16
N LEU A 228 -3.03 -17.41 -0.82
CA LEU A 228 -3.98 -17.48 -1.94
C LEU A 228 -4.63 -18.87 -2.02
N ARG A 229 -5.86 -18.95 -2.52
CA ARG A 229 -6.47 -20.23 -2.94
C ARG A 229 -5.92 -20.64 -4.31
N ALA A 230 -6.06 -21.91 -4.67
CA ALA A 230 -5.77 -22.41 -6.03
C ALA A 230 -6.70 -21.82 -7.11
N SER A 231 -7.88 -21.34 -6.73
CA SER A 231 -8.83 -20.67 -7.63
C SER A 231 -8.70 -19.15 -7.69
N THR A 232 -7.91 -18.52 -6.80
CA THR A 232 -7.73 -17.06 -6.79
C THR A 232 -7.16 -16.56 -8.14
N PRO A 233 -7.82 -15.60 -8.82
CA PRO A 233 -7.25 -14.90 -9.97
C PRO A 233 -5.91 -14.28 -9.58
N ARG A 234 -4.84 -14.63 -10.31
CA ARG A 234 -3.47 -14.27 -9.95
C ARG A 234 -2.69 -13.85 -11.20
N PHE A 235 -2.01 -12.72 -11.13
CA PHE A 235 -1.29 -12.14 -12.26
C PHE A 235 0.09 -11.65 -11.83
N ILE A 236 1.11 -11.88 -12.67
CA ILE A 236 2.44 -11.28 -12.53
C ILE A 236 2.72 -10.56 -13.84
N ILE A 237 2.82 -9.24 -13.77
CA ILE A 237 3.16 -8.37 -14.89
C ILE A 237 4.64 -8.04 -14.77
N GLU A 238 5.43 -8.57 -15.70
CA GLU A 238 6.88 -8.39 -15.75
C GLU A 238 7.20 -7.09 -16.48
N SER A 239 7.17 -5.95 -15.78
CA SER A 239 7.37 -4.63 -16.38
C SER A 239 7.75 -3.58 -15.34
N ASP A 240 8.35 -2.49 -15.82
CA ASP A 240 8.37 -1.23 -15.08
C ASP A 240 6.93 -0.76 -14.82
N ALA A 241 6.64 -0.46 -13.55
CA ALA A 241 5.31 -0.05 -13.11
C ALA A 241 4.86 1.30 -13.67
N THR A 242 5.79 2.21 -13.98
CA THR A 242 5.48 3.52 -14.56
C THR A 242 4.87 3.42 -15.96
N ILE A 243 5.07 2.29 -16.65
CA ILE A 243 4.48 2.00 -17.97
C ILE A 243 3.09 1.39 -17.81
N VAL A 244 2.96 0.33 -17.02
CA VAL A 244 1.76 -0.52 -17.01
C VAL A 244 0.72 -0.15 -15.96
N ALA A 245 1.12 0.41 -14.82
CA ALA A 245 0.15 0.78 -13.77
C ALA A 245 -0.84 1.87 -14.23
N PRO A 246 -0.42 2.96 -14.92
CA PRO A 246 -1.36 3.94 -15.44
C PRO A 246 -2.36 3.35 -16.44
N LEU A 247 -1.94 2.38 -17.26
CA LEU A 247 -2.82 1.71 -18.23
C LEU A 247 -3.87 0.83 -17.56
N ILE A 248 -3.49 0.09 -16.51
CA ILE A 248 -4.43 -0.68 -15.69
C ILE A 248 -5.45 0.26 -15.04
N PHE A 249 -4.99 1.34 -14.41
CA PHE A 249 -5.89 2.28 -13.75
C PHE A 249 -6.80 3.00 -14.74
N ALA A 250 -6.29 3.41 -15.90
CA ALA A 250 -7.10 3.99 -16.97
C ALA A 250 -8.23 3.03 -17.38
N LYS A 251 -7.92 1.74 -17.59
CA LYS A 251 -8.93 0.73 -17.92
C LYS A 251 -9.93 0.49 -16.80
N VAL A 252 -9.47 0.39 -15.55
CA VAL A 252 -10.33 0.20 -14.37
C VAL A 252 -11.28 1.39 -14.18
N LEU A 253 -10.81 2.61 -14.44
CA LEU A 253 -11.59 3.84 -14.35
C LEU A 253 -12.45 4.10 -15.60
N GLY A 254 -12.33 3.28 -16.64
CA GLY A 254 -13.08 3.41 -17.89
C GLY A 254 -12.66 4.57 -18.78
N TRP A 255 -11.39 5.01 -18.69
CA TRP A 255 -10.80 6.04 -19.55
C TRP A 255 -10.59 5.55 -20.98
#